data_AF-A0A7Y3MAD3-F1
#
_entry.id   AF-A0A7Y3MAD3-F1
#
_cell.length_a   1.000
_cell.length_b   1.000
_cell.length_c   1.000
_cell.angle_alpha   90.00
_cell.angle_beta   90.00
_cell.angle_gamma   90.00
#
_symmetry.space_group_name_H-M   'P 1'
#
loop_
_entity.id
_entity.type
_entity.pdbx_description
1 polymer ?
#
loop_
_entity_poly.entity_id
_entity_poly.type
_entity_poly.pdbx_seq_one_letter_code
_entity_poly.pdbx_strand_id
1 'polypeptide(L)'
;WDELLLDPSGDLRNILLKHVYPDNIMSTGLLNGLQLVMQNGEAVIVTTSGNSIFLDDAEIIMRDIVTDNGIVHVIDAVLVEIIISNTIFDIVANSPDHTILEDLLIQAGLDFALRVNEPITLFAPTDAAFNALSDEVMNELLSDPSGLLRDLLLYHTTNTLIGSSDLSDQLFIIMGTGESSKITINNDGTFINNAKFLVVDIIADNGIVNIIDAVLEPLISGVDNQDLAELKIYPNPVSDVLNIEDSGYYKLISSVSIYDAKGRLIQKVTDNTNNNQIDVSTLESGLYYIIINDHEVLHPFIKH
;
A
#
# COMPACT_ATOMS: atom_id res chain seq x y z
N TRP A 1 -9.87 -14.04 25.26
CA TRP A 1 -9.45 -15.06 26.24
C TRP A 1 -10.59 -16.00 26.62
N ASP A 2 -11.74 -15.53 27.12
CA ASP A 2 -12.87 -16.41 27.45
C ASP A 2 -13.44 -17.16 26.23
N GLU A 3 -13.44 -16.55 25.04
CA GLU A 3 -13.89 -17.21 23.80
C GLU A 3 -12.95 -18.32 23.30
N LEU A 4 -11.63 -18.20 23.50
CA LEU A 4 -10.65 -19.22 23.11
C LEU A 4 -10.76 -20.51 23.95
N LEU A 5 -11.33 -20.40 25.15
CA LEU A 5 -11.60 -21.54 26.03
C LEU A 5 -12.93 -22.25 25.70
N LEU A 6 -13.78 -21.63 24.88
CA LEU A 6 -15.06 -22.19 24.45
C LEU A 6 -14.93 -23.15 23.25
N ASP A 7 -13.85 -23.03 22.46
CA ASP A 7 -13.47 -24.00 21.42
C ASP A 7 -12.01 -24.47 21.58
N PRO A 8 -11.76 -25.44 22.48
CA PRO A 8 -10.43 -26.01 22.68
C PRO A 8 -9.92 -26.87 21.50
N SER A 9 -10.71 -27.05 20.43
CA SER A 9 -10.33 -27.85 19.27
C SER A 9 -9.89 -27.03 18.04
N GLY A 10 -10.20 -25.73 18.02
CA GLY A 10 -9.81 -24.77 16.98
C GLY A 10 -8.57 -23.94 17.34
N ASP A 11 -8.72 -22.63 17.45
CA ASP A 11 -7.62 -21.65 17.56
C ASP A 11 -6.68 -21.90 18.75
N LEU A 12 -7.23 -22.27 19.90
CA LEU A 12 -6.40 -22.59 21.08
C LEU A 12 -5.48 -23.78 20.81
N ARG A 13 -5.95 -24.81 20.11
CA ARG A 13 -5.12 -25.96 19.73
C ARG A 13 -4.01 -25.51 18.78
N ASN A 14 -4.32 -24.67 17.79
CA ASN A 14 -3.33 -24.17 16.84
C ASN A 14 -2.24 -23.35 17.55
N ILE A 15 -2.64 -22.45 18.45
CA ILE A 15 -1.73 -21.65 19.29
C ILE A 15 -0.83 -22.58 20.12
N LEU A 16 -1.40 -23.58 20.79
CA LEU A 16 -0.60 -24.52 21.59
C LEU A 16 0.38 -25.33 20.71
N LEU A 17 -0.02 -25.70 19.49
CA LEU A 17 0.88 -26.38 18.55
C LEU A 17 2.00 -25.45 18.04
N LYS A 18 1.76 -24.13 17.94
CA LYS A 18 2.82 -23.14 17.67
C LYS A 18 3.90 -23.08 18.76
N HIS A 19 3.59 -23.53 19.98
CA HIS A 19 4.55 -23.59 21.08
C HIS A 19 5.32 -24.91 21.15
N VAL A 20 5.05 -25.83 20.22
CA VAL A 20 5.71 -27.14 20.17
C VAL A 20 6.63 -27.16 18.96
N TYR A 21 7.93 -27.27 19.19
CA TYR A 21 8.88 -27.60 18.15
C TYR A 21 8.95 -29.14 18.00
N PRO A 22 8.85 -29.70 16.78
CA PRO A 22 8.78 -31.16 16.59
C PRO A 22 10.01 -31.93 17.06
N ASP A 23 11.17 -31.27 17.14
CA ASP A 23 12.46 -31.85 17.51
C ASP A 23 12.99 -31.31 18.85
N ASN A 24 14.03 -31.96 19.38
CA ASN A 24 14.70 -31.49 20.59
C ASN A 24 15.79 -30.47 20.25
N ILE A 25 15.68 -29.26 20.81
CA ILE A 25 16.67 -28.20 20.66
C ILE A 25 17.05 -27.59 22.01
N MET A 26 18.35 -27.60 22.31
CA MET A 26 18.91 -26.89 23.47
C MET A 26 19.13 -25.43 23.11
N SER A 27 19.23 -24.56 24.11
CA SER A 27 19.47 -23.12 23.92
C SER A 27 20.77 -22.83 23.17
N THR A 28 21.75 -23.74 23.23
CA THR A 28 23.00 -23.67 22.46
C THR A 28 22.80 -23.87 20.95
N GLY A 29 21.69 -24.48 20.54
CA GLY A 29 21.29 -24.64 19.14
C GLY A 29 20.41 -23.51 18.61
N LEU A 30 19.90 -22.63 19.48
CA LEU A 30 19.06 -21.47 19.12
C LEU A 30 19.95 -20.32 18.65
N LEU A 31 20.43 -20.43 17.42
CA LEU A 31 21.30 -19.43 16.78
C LEU A 31 20.48 -18.25 16.25
N ASN A 32 21.07 -17.04 16.28
CA ASN A 32 20.44 -15.84 15.73
C ASN A 32 20.07 -16.00 14.25
N GLY A 33 18.82 -15.69 13.90
CA GLY A 33 18.26 -15.84 12.56
C GLY A 33 17.80 -17.26 12.21
N LEU A 34 17.87 -18.21 13.15
CA LEU A 34 17.33 -19.56 12.93
C LEU A 34 15.81 -19.50 12.80
N GLN A 35 15.26 -20.17 11.79
CA GLN A 35 13.81 -20.37 11.65
C GLN A 35 13.42 -21.75 12.14
N LEU A 36 12.49 -21.81 13.09
CA LEU A 36 11.94 -23.04 13.64
C LEU A 36 10.55 -23.27 13.06
N VAL A 37 10.38 -24.33 12.28
CA VAL A 37 9.04 -24.74 11.85
C VAL A 37 8.38 -25.50 13.00
N MET A 38 7.32 -24.92 13.54
CA MET A 38 6.60 -25.41 14.71
C MET A 38 5.58 -26.48 14.32
N GLN A 39 4.96 -27.13 15.32
CA GLN A 39 4.07 -28.27 15.10
C GLN A 39 2.77 -27.89 14.37
N ASN A 40 2.39 -26.61 14.37
CA ASN A 40 1.30 -26.08 13.54
C ASN A 40 1.70 -25.83 12.07
N GLY A 41 2.99 -25.89 11.74
CA GLY A 41 3.53 -25.65 10.40
C GLY A 41 4.04 -24.23 10.16
N GLU A 42 3.84 -23.29 11.10
CA GLU A 42 4.35 -21.92 11.00
C GLU A 42 5.81 -21.84 11.44
N ALA A 43 6.53 -20.83 10.94
CA ALA A 43 7.90 -20.55 11.34
C ALA A 43 7.95 -19.52 12.48
N VAL A 44 8.79 -19.79 13.48
CA VAL A 44 9.16 -18.84 14.55
C VAL A 44 10.64 -18.50 14.39
N ILE A 45 10.97 -17.21 14.45
CA ILE A 45 12.35 -16.73 14.25
C ILE A 45 13.06 -16.62 15.58
N VAL A 46 14.26 -17.17 15.67
CA VAL A 46 15.14 -16.98 16.80
C VAL A 46 15.92 -15.67 16.63
N THR A 47 15.83 -14.77 17.59
CA THR A 47 16.73 -13.61 17.66
C THR A 47 17.52 -13.62 18.97
N THR A 48 18.76 -13.15 18.94
CA THR A 48 19.60 -13.06 20.14
C THR A 48 20.06 -11.63 20.35
N SER A 49 19.89 -11.12 21.57
CA SER A 49 20.38 -9.80 21.97
C SER A 49 21.14 -9.93 23.29
N GLY A 50 22.47 -9.79 23.22
CA GLY A 50 23.33 -10.05 24.37
C GLY A 50 23.21 -11.49 24.84
N ASN A 51 22.75 -11.69 26.09
CA ASN A 51 22.51 -13.02 26.65
C ASN A 51 21.05 -13.49 26.46
N SER A 52 20.15 -12.63 25.99
CA SER A 52 18.73 -12.93 25.78
C SER A 52 18.52 -13.63 24.43
N ILE A 53 17.60 -14.60 24.42
CA ILE A 53 17.17 -15.34 23.24
C ILE A 53 15.67 -15.13 23.16
N PHE A 54 15.20 -14.72 21.99
CA PHE A 54 13.79 -14.49 21.71
C PHE A 54 13.31 -15.47 20.65
N LEU A 55 12.06 -15.89 20.79
CA LEU A 55 11.27 -16.59 19.80
C LEU A 55 10.22 -15.61 19.30
N ASP A 56 10.41 -15.07 18.11
CA ASP A 56 9.80 -13.82 17.65
C ASP A 56 10.02 -12.70 18.69
N ASP A 57 8.95 -12.23 19.34
CA ASP A 57 9.01 -11.19 20.39
C ASP A 57 9.04 -11.75 21.83
N ALA A 58 8.91 -13.07 22.01
CA ALA A 58 8.86 -13.71 23.32
C ALA A 58 10.25 -14.06 23.83
N GLU A 59 10.66 -13.53 24.99
CA GLU A 59 11.96 -13.83 25.60
C GLU A 59 11.93 -15.21 26.29
N ILE A 60 12.96 -16.03 26.05
CA ILE A 60 13.20 -17.24 26.84
C ILE A 60 13.79 -16.86 28.20
N ILE A 61 12.94 -16.85 29.21
CA ILE A 61 13.26 -16.54 30.62
C ILE A 61 13.80 -17.72 31.41
N MET A 62 13.56 -18.97 30.96
CA MET A 62 14.20 -20.16 31.52
C MET A 62 14.52 -21.15 30.41
N ARG A 63 15.75 -21.66 30.40
CA ARG A 63 16.30 -22.49 29.30
C ARG A 63 16.55 -23.91 29.77
N ASP A 64 16.50 -24.83 28.80
CA ASP A 64 17.07 -26.17 28.92
C ASP A 64 16.53 -27.01 30.09
N ILE A 65 15.21 -26.97 30.32
CA ILE A 65 14.57 -27.88 31.27
C ILE A 65 14.42 -29.25 30.60
N VAL A 66 15.37 -30.14 30.86
CA VAL A 66 15.36 -31.49 30.28
C VAL A 66 14.33 -32.36 31.00
N THR A 67 13.50 -33.05 30.22
CA THR A 67 12.48 -34.01 30.67
C THR A 67 12.66 -35.35 29.95
N ASP A 68 11.93 -36.39 30.36
CA ASP A 68 12.04 -37.73 29.77
C ASP A 68 11.67 -37.78 28.28
N ASN A 69 10.85 -36.84 27.80
CA ASN A 69 10.31 -36.83 26.44
C ASN A 69 10.64 -35.57 25.64
N GLY A 70 11.46 -34.66 26.18
CA GLY A 70 11.87 -33.46 25.45
C GLY A 70 12.55 -32.39 26.30
N ILE A 71 12.68 -31.20 25.73
CA ILE A 71 13.27 -30.02 26.39
C ILE A 71 12.21 -28.93 26.48
N VAL A 72 12.06 -28.33 27.66
CA VAL A 72 11.17 -27.18 27.87
C VAL A 72 12.00 -25.91 28.02
N HIS A 73 11.63 -24.89 27.24
CA HIS A 73 12.05 -23.50 27.43
C HIS A 73 10.82 -22.71 27.91
N VAL A 74 10.98 -21.90 28.96
CA VAL A 74 9.92 -21.02 29.46
C VAL A 74 10.10 -19.66 28.81
N ILE A 75 9.03 -19.18 28.18
CA ILE A 75 8.94 -17.87 27.55
C ILE A 75 8.03 -16.94 28.35
N ASP A 76 8.24 -15.63 28.24
CA ASP A 76 7.46 -14.60 28.95
C ASP A 76 6.18 -14.15 28.22
N ALA A 77 6.02 -14.51 26.95
CA ALA A 77 4.86 -14.21 26.14
C ALA A 77 4.38 -15.44 25.36
N VAL A 78 3.09 -15.46 25.00
CA VAL A 78 2.50 -16.50 24.17
C VAL A 78 2.92 -16.27 22.72
N LEU A 79 3.45 -17.30 22.04
CA LEU A 79 3.63 -17.35 20.59
C LEU A 79 2.26 -17.45 19.94
N VAL A 80 1.60 -16.31 19.78
CA VAL A 80 0.43 -16.19 18.92
C VAL A 80 0.91 -15.82 17.52
N GLU A 81 0.14 -16.17 16.49
CA GLU A 81 0.14 -15.26 15.33
C GLU A 81 -0.22 -13.89 15.87
N ILE A 82 0.51 -12.84 15.49
CA ILE A 82 -0.07 -11.51 15.62
C ILE A 82 -1.24 -11.53 14.64
N ILE A 83 -2.41 -11.95 15.13
CA ILE A 83 -3.67 -11.67 14.48
C ILE A 83 -3.82 -10.18 14.72
N ILE A 84 -3.20 -9.39 13.85
CA ILE A 84 -3.54 -7.99 13.71
C ILE A 84 -4.97 -8.06 13.20
N SER A 85 -5.95 -8.19 14.09
CA SER A 85 -7.34 -8.31 13.70
C SER A 85 -7.80 -6.93 13.29
N ASN A 86 -8.42 -6.79 12.11
CA ASN A 86 -8.87 -5.51 11.54
C ASN A 86 -7.80 -4.74 10.74
N THR A 87 -6.84 -5.42 10.11
CA THR A 87 -6.02 -4.77 9.06
C THR A 87 -6.80 -4.53 7.78
N ILE A 88 -6.22 -3.76 6.86
CA ILE A 88 -6.74 -3.59 5.51
C ILE A 88 -6.99 -4.94 4.83
N PHE A 89 -6.05 -5.88 4.93
CA PHE A 89 -6.24 -7.20 4.35
C PHE A 89 -7.40 -7.95 5.02
N ASP A 90 -7.54 -7.89 6.34
CA ASP A 90 -8.62 -8.62 7.01
C ASP A 90 -9.99 -8.01 6.74
N ILE A 91 -10.08 -6.70 6.55
CA ILE A 91 -11.32 -6.05 6.10
C ILE A 91 -11.74 -6.60 4.74
N VAL A 92 -10.79 -6.74 3.81
CA VAL A 92 -11.04 -7.32 2.48
C VAL A 92 -11.44 -8.80 2.60
N ALA A 93 -10.67 -9.61 3.33
CA ALA A 93 -10.89 -11.05 3.48
C ALA A 93 -12.21 -11.39 4.21
N ASN A 94 -12.71 -10.50 5.07
CA ASN A 94 -14.00 -10.68 5.74
C ASN A 94 -15.17 -10.05 4.98
N SER A 95 -14.94 -9.50 3.78
CA SER A 95 -15.98 -8.86 2.98
C SER A 95 -16.56 -9.81 1.93
N PRO A 96 -17.89 -10.05 1.92
CA PRO A 96 -18.51 -10.91 0.91
C PRO A 96 -18.50 -10.31 -0.50
N ASP A 97 -18.20 -9.02 -0.63
CA ASP A 97 -18.18 -8.29 -1.92
C ASP A 97 -16.76 -8.13 -2.49
N HIS A 98 -15.73 -8.71 -1.87
CA HIS A 98 -14.32 -8.57 -2.27
C HIS A 98 -13.58 -9.90 -2.39
N THR A 99 -14.30 -10.98 -2.70
CA THR A 99 -13.71 -12.32 -2.82
C THR A 99 -12.71 -12.42 -3.97
N ILE A 100 -12.92 -11.68 -5.06
CA ILE A 100 -11.97 -11.60 -6.19
C ILE A 100 -10.75 -10.77 -5.77
N LEU A 101 -10.96 -9.63 -5.11
CA LEU A 101 -9.85 -8.79 -4.65
C LEU A 101 -8.93 -9.54 -3.68
N GLU A 102 -9.51 -10.27 -2.71
CA GLU A 102 -8.77 -11.11 -1.77
C GLU A 102 -7.86 -12.11 -2.50
N ASP A 103 -8.43 -12.89 -3.43
CA ASP A 103 -7.69 -13.91 -4.17
C ASP A 103 -6.56 -13.29 -5.00
N LEU A 104 -6.82 -12.17 -5.68
CA LEU A 104 -5.81 -11.45 -6.46
C LEU A 104 -4.68 -10.88 -5.58
N LEU A 105 -4.98 -10.37 -4.39
CA LEU A 105 -3.97 -9.89 -3.44
C LEU A 105 -3.06 -11.03 -2.94
N ILE A 106 -3.62 -12.22 -2.70
CA ILE A 106 -2.86 -13.41 -2.34
C ILE A 106 -1.97 -13.85 -3.52
N GLN A 107 -2.52 -13.94 -4.73
CA GLN A 107 -1.77 -14.31 -5.93
C GLN A 107 -0.61 -13.35 -6.24
N ALA A 108 -0.80 -12.06 -5.98
CA ALA A 108 0.24 -11.03 -6.15
C ALA A 108 1.25 -10.93 -4.99
N GLY A 109 1.08 -11.75 -3.94
CA GLY A 109 1.93 -11.72 -2.73
C GLY A 109 1.87 -10.39 -1.99
N LEU A 110 0.69 -9.77 -1.93
CA LEU A 110 0.44 -8.51 -1.23
C LEU A 110 -0.28 -8.70 0.10
N ASP A 111 -0.78 -9.90 0.38
CA ASP A 111 -1.52 -10.26 1.60
C ASP A 111 -0.73 -9.97 2.88
N PHE A 112 0.56 -10.29 2.91
CA PHE A 112 1.40 -9.98 4.07
C PHE A 112 1.67 -8.47 4.16
N ALA A 113 2.01 -7.83 3.04
CA ALA A 113 2.33 -6.39 3.01
C ALA A 113 1.15 -5.54 3.50
N LEU A 114 -0.08 -5.87 3.09
CA LEU A 114 -1.29 -5.17 3.52
C LEU A 114 -1.70 -5.43 4.98
N ARG A 115 -1.00 -6.30 5.70
CA ARG A 115 -1.17 -6.48 7.15
C ARG A 115 -0.16 -5.67 7.96
N VAL A 116 1.07 -5.51 7.45
CA VAL A 116 2.21 -4.98 8.23
C VAL A 116 2.73 -3.62 7.78
N ASN A 117 2.23 -3.09 6.66
CA ASN A 117 2.66 -1.79 6.16
C ASN A 117 2.33 -0.64 7.15
N GLU A 118 3.09 0.44 7.01
CA GLU A 118 2.74 1.76 7.55
C GLU A 118 1.31 2.15 7.13
N PRO A 119 0.63 3.05 7.86
CA PRO A 119 -0.73 3.43 7.56
C PRO A 119 -0.92 3.87 6.10
N ILE A 120 -1.74 3.14 5.34
CA ILE A 120 -2.07 3.43 3.93
C ILE A 120 -3.57 3.59 3.72
N THR A 121 -3.98 4.06 2.55
CA THR A 121 -5.37 3.94 2.09
C THR A 121 -5.46 2.91 0.97
N LEU A 122 -6.41 1.98 1.06
CA LEU A 122 -6.79 1.07 -0.02
C LEU A 122 -8.11 1.55 -0.65
N PHE A 123 -8.11 1.72 -1.97
CA PHE A 123 -9.32 1.88 -2.77
C PHE A 123 -9.74 0.49 -3.26
N ALA A 124 -10.66 -0.17 -2.56
CA ALA A 124 -11.02 -1.56 -2.80
C ALA A 124 -12.14 -1.69 -3.85
N PRO A 125 -11.86 -2.22 -5.06
CA PRO A 125 -12.91 -2.50 -6.03
C PRO A 125 -13.72 -3.71 -5.60
N THR A 126 -15.04 -3.63 -5.75
CA THR A 126 -15.95 -4.77 -5.51
C THR A 126 -15.75 -5.89 -6.53
N ASP A 127 -16.27 -7.08 -6.22
CA ASP A 127 -16.33 -8.19 -7.17
C ASP A 127 -17.09 -7.81 -8.45
N ALA A 128 -18.10 -6.94 -8.36
CA ALA A 128 -18.80 -6.42 -9.53
C ALA A 128 -17.88 -5.57 -10.43
N ALA A 129 -16.94 -4.83 -9.85
CA ALA A 129 -15.95 -4.04 -10.58
C ALA A 129 -14.99 -4.95 -11.37
N PHE A 130 -14.47 -6.00 -10.75
CA PHE A 130 -13.61 -6.97 -11.43
C PHE A 130 -14.36 -7.76 -12.52
N ASN A 131 -15.61 -8.14 -12.26
CA ASN A 131 -16.45 -8.82 -13.26
C ASN A 131 -16.84 -7.91 -14.45
N ALA A 132 -16.69 -6.60 -14.32
CA ALA A 132 -16.91 -5.66 -15.42
C ALA A 132 -15.68 -5.55 -16.36
N LEU A 133 -14.51 -6.05 -15.94
CA LEU A 133 -13.34 -6.16 -16.81
C LEU A 133 -13.58 -7.18 -17.92
N SER A 134 -12.96 -6.97 -19.08
CA SER A 134 -12.99 -7.97 -20.15
C SER A 134 -12.18 -9.22 -19.78
N ASP A 135 -12.61 -10.38 -20.27
CA ASP A 135 -11.87 -11.64 -20.08
C ASP A 135 -10.42 -11.53 -20.56
N GLU A 136 -10.16 -10.76 -21.62
CA GLU A 136 -8.81 -10.54 -22.16
C GLU A 136 -7.91 -9.83 -21.14
N VAL A 137 -8.38 -8.73 -20.56
CA VAL A 137 -7.66 -7.97 -19.53
C VAL A 137 -7.44 -8.82 -18.29
N MET A 138 -8.47 -9.53 -17.82
CA MET A 138 -8.34 -10.38 -16.63
C MET A 138 -7.30 -11.50 -16.85
N ASN A 139 -7.30 -12.13 -18.03
CA ASN A 139 -6.32 -13.16 -18.36
C ASN A 139 -4.89 -12.61 -18.47
N GLU A 140 -4.73 -11.39 -18.99
CA GLU A 140 -3.43 -10.71 -19.05
C GLU A 140 -2.87 -10.48 -17.64
N LEU A 141 -3.68 -9.95 -16.72
CA LEU A 141 -3.30 -9.73 -15.32
C LEU A 141 -2.90 -11.05 -14.64
N LEU A 142 -3.73 -12.09 -14.77
CA LEU A 142 -3.47 -13.40 -14.17
C LEU A 142 -2.24 -14.11 -14.79
N SER A 143 -1.80 -13.71 -15.98
CA SER A 143 -0.61 -14.28 -16.63
C SER A 143 0.71 -13.75 -16.04
N ASP A 144 0.66 -12.60 -15.36
CA ASP A 144 1.81 -12.01 -14.66
C ASP A 144 1.44 -11.51 -13.24
N PRO A 145 1.22 -12.44 -12.28
CA PRO A 145 0.81 -12.10 -10.93
C PRO A 145 1.80 -11.20 -10.17
N SER A 146 3.10 -11.36 -10.41
CA SER A 146 4.16 -10.63 -9.71
C SER A 146 4.56 -9.31 -10.36
N GLY A 147 4.16 -9.08 -11.61
CA GLY A 147 4.37 -7.84 -12.35
C GLY A 147 3.05 -7.10 -12.53
N LEU A 148 2.41 -7.26 -13.70
CA LEU A 148 1.21 -6.49 -14.07
C LEU A 148 0.09 -6.49 -13.02
N LEU A 149 -0.28 -7.66 -12.49
CA LEU A 149 -1.32 -7.74 -11.46
C LEU A 149 -0.89 -7.02 -10.18
N ARG A 150 0.34 -7.26 -9.73
CA ARG A 150 0.88 -6.62 -8.54
C ARG A 150 0.90 -5.10 -8.68
N ASP A 151 1.35 -4.58 -9.82
CA ASP A 151 1.41 -3.14 -10.08
C ASP A 151 0.00 -2.53 -10.13
N LEU A 152 -0.95 -3.21 -10.77
CA LEU A 152 -2.36 -2.79 -10.76
C LEU A 152 -2.92 -2.71 -9.33
N LEU A 153 -2.69 -3.74 -8.51
CA LEU A 153 -3.18 -3.76 -7.13
C LEU A 153 -2.49 -2.71 -6.26
N LEU A 154 -1.19 -2.44 -6.49
CA LEU A 154 -0.49 -1.34 -5.83
C LEU A 154 -1.02 0.03 -6.26
N TYR A 155 -1.48 0.18 -7.50
CA TYR A 155 -2.13 1.42 -7.97
C TYR A 155 -3.45 1.70 -7.24
N HIS A 156 -4.05 0.70 -6.60
CA HIS A 156 -5.22 0.89 -5.72
C HIS A 156 -4.86 1.34 -4.31
N THR A 157 -3.59 1.55 -4.00
CA THR A 157 -3.14 2.00 -2.67
C THR A 157 -2.58 3.41 -2.72
N THR A 158 -2.51 4.07 -1.58
CA THR A 158 -1.72 5.30 -1.40
C THR A 158 -1.13 5.36 0.00
N ASN A 159 0.06 5.93 0.13
CA ASN A 159 0.78 6.08 1.40
C ASN A 159 0.26 7.27 2.24
N THR A 160 -0.86 7.88 1.86
CA THR A 160 -1.55 8.91 2.63
C THR A 160 -2.88 8.36 3.13
N LEU A 161 -3.28 8.74 4.35
CA LEU A 161 -4.61 8.44 4.87
C LEU A 161 -5.61 9.42 4.23
N ILE A 162 -6.50 8.89 3.40
CA ILE A 162 -7.51 9.65 2.68
C ILE A 162 -8.88 9.13 3.14
N GLY A 163 -9.49 9.88 4.06
CA GLY A 163 -10.88 9.70 4.45
C GLY A 163 -11.82 10.65 3.72
N SER A 164 -13.12 10.55 4.00
CA SER A 164 -14.14 11.39 3.40
C SER A 164 -13.91 12.89 3.63
N SER A 165 -13.30 13.27 4.76
CA SER A 165 -12.95 14.66 5.08
C SER A 165 -11.83 15.24 4.21
N ASP A 166 -11.00 14.38 3.64
CA ASP A 166 -9.89 14.77 2.78
C ASP A 166 -10.31 14.87 1.31
N LEU A 167 -11.44 14.27 0.94
CA LEU A 167 -11.95 14.29 -0.43
C LEU A 167 -12.48 15.68 -0.79
N SER A 168 -11.82 16.33 -1.74
CA SER A 168 -12.26 17.57 -2.36
C SER A 168 -12.26 17.45 -3.88
N ASP A 169 -13.15 18.20 -4.55
CA ASP A 169 -13.18 18.24 -6.00
C ASP A 169 -11.82 18.67 -6.58
N GLN A 170 -11.38 18.01 -7.64
CA GLN A 170 -10.11 18.22 -8.34
C GLN A 170 -8.84 17.92 -7.51
N LEU A 171 -8.97 17.22 -6.38
CA LEU A 171 -7.82 16.72 -5.62
C LEU A 171 -7.06 15.66 -6.43
N PHE A 172 -5.74 15.74 -6.46
CA PHE A 172 -4.92 14.63 -6.97
C PHE A 172 -4.38 13.78 -5.82
N ILE A 173 -4.29 12.47 -6.04
CA ILE A 173 -3.74 11.50 -5.09
C ILE A 173 -2.57 10.80 -5.77
N ILE A 174 -1.42 10.75 -5.10
CA ILE A 174 -0.29 9.92 -5.52
C ILE A 174 -0.56 8.49 -5.07
N MET A 175 -0.63 7.57 -6.02
CA MET A 175 -0.91 6.15 -5.79
C MET A 175 0.35 5.40 -5.38
N GLY A 176 0.22 4.14 -4.97
CA GLY A 176 1.32 3.30 -4.48
C GLY A 176 2.40 3.04 -5.52
N THR A 177 2.05 3.11 -6.82
CA THR A 177 2.99 3.02 -7.95
C THR A 177 3.72 4.34 -8.24
N GLY A 178 3.33 5.44 -7.58
CA GLY A 178 3.85 6.80 -7.81
C GLY A 178 3.11 7.59 -8.88
N GLU A 179 2.24 6.94 -9.65
CA GLU A 179 1.32 7.59 -10.59
C GLU A 179 0.22 8.34 -9.83
N SER A 180 -0.56 9.16 -10.54
CA SER A 180 -1.63 9.95 -9.94
C SER A 180 -3.02 9.54 -10.34
N SER A 181 -3.96 9.70 -9.41
CA SER A 181 -5.41 9.64 -9.66
C SER A 181 -6.07 10.95 -9.25
N LYS A 182 -7.21 11.27 -9.87
CA LYS A 182 -7.93 12.53 -9.63
C LYS A 182 -9.27 12.27 -8.98
N ILE A 183 -9.60 13.05 -7.95
CA ILE A 183 -10.92 13.11 -7.36
C ILE A 183 -11.80 14.09 -8.14
N THR A 184 -13.00 13.65 -8.51
CA THR A 184 -14.03 14.50 -9.09
C THR A 184 -15.30 14.39 -8.25
N ILE A 185 -15.89 15.52 -7.88
CA ILE A 185 -17.17 15.59 -7.15
C ILE A 185 -18.19 16.31 -8.02
N ASN A 186 -19.27 15.62 -8.35
CA ASN A 186 -20.36 16.15 -9.16
C ASN A 186 -21.72 15.72 -8.61
N ASN A 187 -22.80 16.01 -9.33
CA ASN A 187 -24.16 15.67 -8.90
C ASN A 187 -24.42 14.15 -8.79
N ASP A 188 -23.62 13.34 -9.48
CA ASP A 188 -23.75 11.87 -9.50
C ASP A 188 -22.93 11.19 -8.39
N GLY A 189 -22.05 11.92 -7.71
CA GLY A 189 -21.29 11.45 -6.55
C GLY A 189 -19.83 11.92 -6.53
N THR A 190 -19.04 11.24 -5.70
CA THR A 190 -17.59 11.40 -5.62
C THR A 190 -16.92 10.25 -6.36
N PHE A 191 -15.91 10.56 -7.17
CA PHE A 191 -15.20 9.63 -8.03
C PHE A 191 -13.70 9.78 -7.83
N ILE A 192 -12.97 8.67 -7.95
CA ILE A 192 -11.53 8.62 -8.20
C ILE A 192 -11.31 8.11 -9.62
N ASN A 193 -10.72 8.95 -10.47
CA ASN A 193 -10.76 8.80 -11.93
C ASN A 193 -12.22 8.59 -12.39
N ASN A 194 -12.53 7.40 -12.91
CA ASN A 194 -13.88 7.02 -13.34
C ASN A 194 -14.61 6.12 -12.34
N ALA A 195 -13.96 5.70 -11.25
CA ALA A 195 -14.54 4.80 -10.24
C ALA A 195 -15.28 5.61 -9.18
N LYS A 196 -16.54 5.27 -8.92
CA LYS A 196 -17.36 5.92 -7.91
C LYS A 196 -17.09 5.33 -6.54
N PHE A 197 -17.01 6.18 -5.52
CA PHE A 197 -16.99 5.73 -4.13
C PHE A 197 -18.37 5.19 -3.71
N LEU A 198 -18.40 3.96 -3.22
CA LEU A 198 -19.59 3.30 -2.68
C LEU A 198 -19.67 3.43 -1.15
N VAL A 199 -18.55 3.19 -0.48
CA VAL A 199 -18.39 3.31 0.97
C VAL A 199 -17.04 3.95 1.24
N VAL A 200 -16.99 4.90 2.17
CA VAL A 200 -15.77 5.58 2.60
C VAL A 200 -15.59 5.43 4.10
N ASP A 201 -14.35 5.63 4.57
CA ASP A 201 -13.98 5.63 6.00
C ASP A 201 -14.13 4.27 6.71
N ILE A 202 -13.83 3.16 6.04
CA ILE A 202 -13.70 1.88 6.75
C ILE A 202 -12.33 1.87 7.44
N ILE A 203 -12.34 1.99 8.77
CA ILE A 203 -11.13 2.14 9.57
C ILE A 203 -10.48 0.77 9.83
N ALA A 204 -9.23 0.65 9.41
CA ALA A 204 -8.33 -0.46 9.68
C ALA A 204 -7.28 -0.06 10.71
N ASP A 205 -6.66 -1.03 11.37
CA ASP A 205 -5.58 -0.79 12.33
C ASP A 205 -4.33 -0.22 11.65
N ASN A 206 -4.12 -0.57 10.37
CA ASN A 206 -3.03 -0.09 9.54
C ASN A 206 -3.51 0.78 8.36
N GLY A 207 -4.67 1.46 8.50
CA GLY A 207 -5.08 2.46 7.51
C GLY A 207 -6.58 2.63 7.29
N ILE A 208 -6.95 2.98 6.06
CA ILE A 208 -8.35 3.22 5.65
C ILE A 208 -8.66 2.39 4.40
N VAL A 209 -9.86 1.79 4.36
CA VAL A 209 -10.41 1.16 3.16
C VAL A 209 -11.59 2.00 2.65
N ASN A 210 -11.54 2.36 1.37
CA ASN A 210 -12.62 3.02 0.65
C ASN A 210 -13.08 2.12 -0.49
N ILE A 211 -14.35 1.73 -0.51
CA ILE A 211 -14.92 0.82 -1.53
C ILE A 211 -15.28 1.60 -2.79
N ILE A 212 -14.90 1.09 -3.95
CA ILE A 212 -15.17 1.68 -5.27
C ILE A 212 -15.87 0.69 -6.23
N ASP A 213 -16.58 1.22 -7.22
CA ASP A 213 -17.38 0.41 -8.17
C ASP A 213 -16.68 0.03 -9.49
N ALA A 214 -15.45 0.47 -9.68
CA ALA A 214 -14.63 0.14 -10.84
C ALA A 214 -13.17 -0.12 -10.43
N VAL A 215 -12.47 -0.94 -11.21
CA VAL A 215 -11.03 -1.13 -11.06
C VAL A 215 -10.32 0.13 -11.57
N LEU A 216 -9.39 0.65 -10.77
CA LEU A 216 -8.54 1.76 -11.16
C LEU A 216 -7.49 1.25 -12.15
N GLU A 217 -7.60 1.73 -13.37
CA GLU A 217 -6.57 1.56 -14.37
C GLU A 217 -5.59 2.73 -14.23
N PRO A 218 -4.29 2.47 -14.11
CA PRO A 218 -3.31 3.51 -14.33
C PRO A 218 -3.62 4.17 -15.66
N LEU A 219 -3.54 5.49 -15.71
CA LEU A 219 -3.58 6.19 -16.99
C LEU A 219 -2.26 5.89 -17.70
N ILE A 220 -2.15 4.68 -18.25
CA ILE A 220 -1.19 4.36 -19.28
C ILE A 220 -1.51 5.34 -20.39
N SER A 221 -0.68 6.37 -20.51
CA SER A 221 -0.53 7.11 -21.75
C SER A 221 -0.13 6.06 -22.78
N GLY A 222 -1.13 5.50 -23.46
CA GLY A 222 -0.93 4.37 -24.34
C GLY A 222 -0.11 4.78 -25.54
N VAL A 223 1.21 4.71 -25.44
CA VAL A 223 2.16 4.63 -26.55
C VAL A 223 3.46 4.02 -26.00
N ASP A 224 3.97 3.02 -26.72
CA ASP A 224 5.37 2.63 -26.86
C ASP A 224 6.39 3.45 -26.04
N ASN A 225 7.11 2.77 -25.15
CA ASN A 225 8.10 3.30 -24.21
C ASN A 225 9.37 3.86 -24.89
N GLN A 226 9.25 4.39 -26.10
CA GLN A 226 10.34 4.96 -26.90
C GLN A 226 10.16 6.45 -27.24
N ASP A 227 8.98 7.04 -26.96
CA ASP A 227 8.72 8.46 -27.20
C ASP A 227 8.23 9.22 -25.93
N LEU A 228 8.64 8.77 -24.73
CA LEU A 228 8.56 9.63 -23.55
C LEU A 228 9.55 10.78 -23.75
N ALA A 229 9.08 11.86 -24.37
CA ALA A 229 9.81 13.12 -24.36
C ALA A 229 9.98 13.50 -22.88
N GLU A 230 11.23 13.46 -22.40
CA GLU A 230 11.61 13.91 -21.07
C GLU A 230 11.14 15.35 -20.89
N LEU A 231 10.22 15.55 -19.95
CA LEU A 231 9.95 16.86 -19.38
C LEU A 231 11.03 17.16 -18.35
N LYS A 232 11.79 18.23 -18.54
CA LYS A 232 12.82 18.68 -17.60
C LYS A 232 12.34 19.89 -16.84
N ILE A 233 12.31 19.75 -15.52
CA ILE A 233 11.94 20.82 -14.60
C ILE A 233 13.19 21.24 -13.83
N TYR A 234 13.59 22.51 -13.95
CA TYR A 234 14.80 23.00 -13.31
C TYR A 234 14.77 24.50 -12.97
N PRO A 235 15.56 24.96 -11.99
CA PRO A 235 16.33 24.13 -11.05
C PRO A 235 15.39 23.34 -10.13
N ASN A 236 15.78 22.11 -9.77
CA ASN A 236 15.10 21.33 -8.74
C ASN A 236 16.17 20.87 -7.75
N PRO A 237 16.27 21.46 -6.55
CA PRO A 237 15.31 22.40 -5.95
C PRO A 237 15.28 23.82 -6.55
N VAL A 238 14.14 24.52 -6.43
CA VAL A 238 13.87 25.89 -6.95
C VAL A 238 13.71 26.91 -5.83
N SER A 239 14.12 28.16 -6.07
CA SER A 239 13.84 29.30 -5.16
C SER A 239 12.71 30.18 -5.67
N ASP A 240 12.83 30.75 -6.87
CA ASP A 240 11.88 31.77 -7.35
C ASP A 240 11.21 31.40 -8.67
N VAL A 241 11.96 30.86 -9.64
CA VAL A 241 11.46 30.61 -10.99
C VAL A 241 11.80 29.19 -11.43
N LEU A 242 10.78 28.43 -11.81
CA LEU A 242 10.86 27.09 -12.38
C LEU A 242 10.87 27.20 -13.91
N ASN A 243 11.79 26.53 -14.58
CA ASN A 243 11.82 26.40 -16.03
C ASN A 243 11.34 25.00 -16.42
N ILE A 244 10.53 24.93 -17.47
CA ILE A 244 10.01 23.68 -18.01
C ILE A 244 10.51 23.51 -19.45
N GLU A 245 11.38 22.53 -19.66
CA GLU A 245 11.79 22.11 -20.99
C GLU A 245 11.01 20.87 -21.39
N ASP A 246 10.16 21.02 -22.41
CA ASP A 246 9.48 19.91 -23.07
C ASP A 246 10.27 19.48 -24.30
N SER A 247 10.69 18.21 -24.35
CA SER A 247 11.40 17.65 -25.50
C SER A 247 10.47 17.23 -26.66
N GLY A 248 9.17 17.54 -26.55
CA GLY A 248 8.21 17.46 -27.67
C GLY A 248 6.91 16.74 -27.34
N TYR A 249 6.67 16.37 -26.08
CA TYR A 249 5.48 15.64 -25.64
C TYR A 249 4.25 16.53 -25.66
N TYR A 250 4.34 17.72 -25.05
CA TYR A 250 3.22 18.63 -24.90
C TYR A 250 3.05 19.55 -26.12
N LYS A 251 4.09 19.69 -26.97
CA LYS A 251 4.18 20.54 -28.18
C LYS A 251 4.06 22.05 -27.92
N LEU A 252 3.17 22.44 -27.01
CA LEU A 252 2.92 23.80 -26.53
C LEU A 252 2.48 23.72 -25.07
N ILE A 253 3.17 24.41 -24.16
CA ILE A 253 2.74 24.55 -22.77
C ILE A 253 1.78 25.75 -22.67
N SER A 254 0.48 25.46 -22.58
CA SER A 254 -0.62 26.42 -22.52
C SER A 254 -1.11 26.70 -21.10
N SER A 255 -0.96 25.72 -20.19
CA SER A 255 -1.28 25.86 -18.79
C SER A 255 -0.32 25.05 -17.91
N VAL A 256 -0.05 25.55 -16.71
CA VAL A 256 0.66 24.82 -15.66
C VAL A 256 -0.12 24.97 -14.36
N SER A 257 -0.50 23.85 -13.77
CA SER A 257 -1.20 23.77 -12.48
C SER A 257 -0.24 23.22 -11.43
N ILE A 258 -0.07 23.92 -10.32
CA ILE A 258 0.81 23.56 -9.20
C ILE A 258 -0.04 23.02 -8.06
N TYR A 259 0.33 21.84 -7.56
CA TYR A 259 -0.29 21.16 -6.44
C TYR A 259 0.69 21.02 -5.29
N ASP A 260 0.20 21.10 -4.06
CA ASP A 260 1.02 20.80 -2.88
C ASP A 260 1.26 19.30 -2.70
N ALA A 261 2.05 18.92 -1.70
CA ALA A 261 2.30 17.52 -1.35
C ALA A 261 1.04 16.72 -0.94
N LYS A 262 -0.08 17.41 -0.67
CA LYS A 262 -1.38 16.80 -0.39
C LYS A 262 -2.27 16.75 -1.64
N GLY A 263 -1.75 17.14 -2.81
CA GLY A 263 -2.47 17.12 -4.08
C GLY A 263 -3.51 18.22 -4.25
N ARG A 264 -3.49 19.25 -3.39
CA ARG A 264 -4.42 20.39 -3.48
C ARG A 264 -3.89 21.42 -4.46
N LEU A 265 -4.74 21.93 -5.35
CA LEU A 265 -4.37 22.97 -6.30
C LEU A 265 -4.01 24.27 -5.56
N ILE A 266 -2.78 24.75 -5.75
CA ILE A 266 -2.26 25.97 -5.14
C ILE A 266 -2.30 27.13 -6.13
N GLN A 267 -1.90 26.88 -7.37
CA GLN A 267 -1.79 27.91 -8.39
C GLN A 267 -2.04 27.32 -9.77
N LYS A 268 -2.80 28.01 -10.61
CA LYS A 268 -2.93 27.69 -12.04
C LYS A 268 -2.46 28.88 -12.86
N VAL A 269 -1.49 28.63 -13.73
CA VAL A 269 -0.92 29.62 -14.65
C VAL A 269 -1.47 29.34 -16.04
N THR A 270 -2.31 30.25 -16.55
CA THR A 270 -2.89 30.22 -17.89
C THR A 270 -2.49 31.49 -18.62
N ASP A 271 -1.67 31.35 -19.66
CA ASP A 271 -1.31 32.32 -20.70
C ASP A 271 0.12 32.03 -21.14
N ASN A 272 0.29 31.60 -22.41
CA ASN A 272 1.55 31.27 -23.11
C ASN A 272 2.78 31.55 -22.25
N THR A 273 3.24 30.53 -21.51
CA THR A 273 4.32 30.64 -20.55
C THR A 273 5.50 31.34 -21.22
N ASN A 274 5.76 32.60 -20.86
CA ASN A 274 6.87 33.37 -21.40
C ASN A 274 8.15 32.55 -21.17
N ASN A 275 8.66 31.91 -22.23
CA ASN A 275 9.78 30.97 -22.21
C ASN A 275 9.62 29.76 -21.25
N ASN A 276 8.41 29.26 -21.02
CA ASN A 276 8.16 28.12 -20.11
C ASN A 276 8.68 28.34 -18.67
N GLN A 277 8.62 29.59 -18.21
CA GLN A 277 9.01 29.98 -16.85
C GLN A 277 7.79 30.17 -15.96
N ILE A 278 7.84 29.61 -14.75
CA ILE A 278 6.78 29.67 -13.75
C ILE A 278 7.34 30.32 -12.47
N ASP A 279 6.74 31.43 -12.05
CA ASP A 279 7.06 32.09 -10.78
C ASP A 279 6.44 31.28 -9.63
N VAL A 280 7.32 30.81 -8.74
CA VAL A 280 7.02 30.02 -7.54
C VAL A 280 7.52 30.71 -6.27
N SER A 281 7.97 31.98 -6.38
CA SER A 281 8.54 32.73 -5.25
C SER A 281 7.58 32.89 -4.07
N THR A 282 6.26 32.86 -4.33
CA THR A 282 5.21 32.96 -3.31
C THR A 282 4.92 31.64 -2.59
N LEU A 283 5.46 30.51 -3.07
CA LEU A 283 5.26 29.21 -2.44
C LEU A 283 6.15 29.08 -1.19
N GLU A 284 5.61 28.46 -0.15
CA GLU A 284 6.40 28.06 1.02
C GLU A 284 7.35 26.91 0.67
N SER A 285 8.44 26.74 1.42
CA SER A 285 9.37 25.63 1.24
C SER A 285 8.67 24.29 1.39
N GLY A 286 8.86 23.36 0.44
CA GLY A 286 8.17 22.07 0.45
C GLY A 286 8.25 21.30 -0.87
N LEU A 287 7.63 20.12 -0.88
CA LEU A 287 7.43 19.31 -2.08
C LEU A 287 6.13 19.76 -2.78
N TYR A 288 6.23 19.97 -4.08
CA TYR A 288 5.11 20.33 -4.94
C TYR A 288 5.13 19.47 -6.20
N TYR A 289 4.00 19.47 -6.90
CA TYR A 289 3.83 18.79 -8.16
C TYR A 289 3.26 19.74 -9.19
N ILE A 290 3.61 19.56 -10.47
CA ILE A 290 3.00 20.30 -11.57
C ILE A 290 2.28 19.37 -12.54
N ILE A 291 1.17 19.86 -13.08
CA ILE A 291 0.48 19.32 -14.25
C ILE A 291 0.60 20.33 -15.38
N ILE A 292 0.90 19.84 -16.58
CA ILE A 292 1.00 20.64 -17.79
C ILE A 292 -0.22 20.37 -18.66
N ASN A 293 -0.84 21.43 -19.19
CA ASN A 293 -1.96 21.35 -20.13
C ASN A 293 -3.15 20.51 -19.63
N ASP A 294 -3.33 20.42 -18.31
CA ASP A 294 -4.34 19.58 -17.67
C ASP A 294 -4.18 18.06 -18.00
N HIS A 295 -2.99 17.62 -18.42
CA HIS A 295 -2.66 16.18 -18.47
C HIS A 295 -2.56 15.64 -17.04
N GLU A 296 -3.13 14.47 -16.78
CA GLU A 296 -3.23 13.90 -15.44
C GLU A 296 -1.92 13.25 -14.95
N VAL A 297 -0.77 13.79 -15.38
CA VAL A 297 0.58 13.35 -15.00
C VAL A 297 1.22 14.43 -14.12
N LEU A 298 1.49 14.07 -12.87
CA LEU A 298 2.18 14.94 -11.91
C LEU A 298 3.71 14.85 -12.05
N HIS A 299 4.36 16.00 -12.11
CA HIS A 299 5.83 16.10 -12.12
C HIS A 299 6.33 16.79 -10.85
N PRO A 300 7.20 16.15 -10.04
CA PRO A 300 7.60 16.69 -8.74
C PRO A 300 8.68 17.78 -8.84
N PHE A 301 8.63 18.76 -7.95
CA PHE A 301 9.72 19.70 -7.69
C PHE A 301 9.78 20.13 -6.21
N ILE A 302 10.96 20.53 -5.74
CA ILE A 302 11.19 20.98 -4.38
C ILE A 302 11.37 22.49 -4.36
N LYS A 303 10.57 23.20 -3.56
CA LYS A 303 10.73 24.62 -3.25
C LYS A 303 11.62 24.78 -2.01
N HIS A 304 12.67 25.59 -2.14
CA HIS A 304 13.49 26.05 -1.02
C HIS A 304 12.90 27.28 -0.33
#